data_AF-A0A958R6Q0-F1
#
_entry.id   AF-A0A958R6Q0-F1
#
_cell.length_a   1.000
_cell.length_b   1.000
_cell.length_c   1.000
_cell.angle_alpha   90.00
_cell.angle_beta   90.00
_cell.angle_gamma   90.00
#
_symmetry.space_group_name_H-M   'P 1'
#
loop_
_entity.id
_entity.type
_entity.pdbx_description
1 polymer ?
#
loop_
_entity_poly.entity_id
_entity_poly.type
_entity_poly.pdbx_seq_one_letter_code
_entity_poly.pdbx_strand_id
1 'polypeptide(L)' 'MSFENEIIKEGEFQYFEKGEGHTIIILHGLFGALSNFEELVDEFSKNYRVVVPIMPMYDLPILQTNIKNFTKYIEDF' A
#
# COMPACT_ATOMS: atom_id res chain seq x y z
N MET A 1 -12.01 -3.18 12.29
CA MET A 1 -10.82 -3.50 13.11
C MET A 1 -9.65 -3.33 12.18
N SER A 2 -8.66 -2.51 12.53
CA SER A 2 -7.65 -2.05 11.57
C SER A 2 -6.79 -3.21 11.08
N PHE A 3 -6.62 -3.31 9.77
CA PHE A 3 -5.69 -4.22 9.07
C PHE A 3 -4.21 -4.02 9.45
N GLU A 4 -3.91 -3.17 10.43
CA GLU A 4 -2.56 -2.83 10.90
C GLU A 4 -1.79 -4.04 11.44
N ASN A 5 -2.49 -5.06 11.94
CA ASN A 5 -1.85 -6.29 12.40
C ASN A 5 -1.48 -7.26 11.26
N GLU A 6 -1.90 -6.96 10.03
CA GLU A 6 -1.69 -7.79 8.83
C GLU A 6 -0.65 -7.17 7.88
N ILE A 7 0.10 -6.17 8.32
CA ILE A 7 1.16 -5.56 7.52
C ILE A 7 2.33 -6.54 7.36
N ILE A 8 2.62 -6.86 6.11
CA ILE A 8 3.79 -7.61 5.70
C ILE A 8 4.96 -6.64 5.56
N LYS A 9 6.14 -7.07 6.01
CA LYS A 9 7.39 -6.32 5.86
C LYS A 9 8.43 -7.16 5.14
N GLU A 10 8.84 -6.72 3.97
CA GLU A 10 9.84 -7.37 3.12
C GLU A 10 10.89 -6.35 2.69
N GLY A 11 12.09 -6.45 3.28
CA GLY A 11 13.15 -5.47 3.05
C GLY A 11 12.74 -4.07 3.50
N GLU A 12 12.77 -3.11 2.57
CA GLU A 12 12.35 -1.72 2.78
C GLU A 12 10.84 -1.49 2.52
N PHE A 13 10.14 -2.51 2.02
CA PHE A 13 8.73 -2.40 1.69
C PHE A 13 7.85 -2.88 2.84
N GLN A 14 6.77 -2.14 3.06
CA GLN A 14 5.70 -2.52 3.96
C GLN A 14 4.40 -2.44 3.17
N TYR A 15 3.57 -3.46 3.26
CA TYR A 15 2.33 -3.51 2.51
C TYR A 15 1.31 -4.43 3.17
N PHE A 16 0.05 -4.22 2.82
CA PHE A 16 -1.03 -5.15 3.10
C PHE A 16 -1.34 -5.97 1.86
N GLU A 17 -1.71 -7.24 2.04
CA GLU A 17 -2.09 -8.13 0.95
C GLU A 17 -3.30 -8.99 1.36
N LYS A 18 -4.27 -9.17 0.45
CA LYS A 18 -5.40 -10.08 0.65
C LYS A 18 -5.91 -10.65 -0.69
N GLY A 19 -6.27 -11.93 -0.66
CA GLY A 19 -6.79 -12.65 -1.82
C GLY A 19 -5.69 -13.22 -2.71
N GLU A 20 -6.10 -13.88 -3.80
CA GLU A 20 -5.22 -14.53 -4.77
C GLU A 20 -5.68 -14.21 -6.20
N GLY A 21 -4.81 -14.45 -7.20
CA GLY A 21 -5.13 -14.24 -8.62
C GLY A 21 -4.48 -13.00 -9.22
N HIS A 22 -5.19 -12.32 -10.14
CA HIS A 22 -4.64 -11.14 -10.83
C HIS A 22 -4.43 -10.00 -9.83
N THR A 23 -3.28 -9.31 -9.93
CA THR A 23 -2.88 -8.33 -8.91
C THR A 23 -3.50 -6.96 -9.18
N ILE A 24 -4.09 -6.37 -8.14
CA ILE A 24 -4.54 -4.98 -8.10
C ILE A 24 -3.73 -4.26 -7.03
N ILE A 25 -3.01 -3.21 -7.43
CA ILE A 25 -2.27 -2.35 -6.50
C ILE A 25 -3.09 -1.09 -6.22
N ILE A 26 -3.37 -0.82 -4.94
CA ILE A 26 -4.05 0.40 -4.51
C ILE A 26 -3.01 1.38 -4.00
N LEU A 27 -2.86 2.51 -4.70
CA LEU A 27 -1.98 3.60 -4.27
C LEU A 27 -2.79 4.66 -3.53
N HIS A 28 -2.48 4.86 -2.26
CA HIS A 28 -3.14 5.85 -1.42
C HIS A 28 -2.38 7.20 -1.41
N GLY A 29 -3.08 8.28 -1.03
CA GLY A 29 -2.50 9.60 -0.87
C GLY A 29 -2.06 9.91 0.57
N LEU A 30 -1.76 11.19 0.82
CA LEU A 30 -1.55 11.72 2.17
C LEU A 30 -2.79 11.47 3.04
N PHE A 31 -2.56 11.09 4.30
CA PHE A 31 -3.61 10.69 5.24
C PHE A 31 -4.44 9.47 4.81
N GLY A 32 -4.03 8.76 3.75
CA GLY A 32 -4.63 7.50 3.38
C GLY A 32 -4.32 6.44 4.44
N ALA A 33 -5.35 5.84 4.99
CA ALA A 33 -5.28 4.69 5.87
C ALA A 33 -5.93 3.48 5.19
N LEU A 34 -5.54 2.26 5.56
CA LEU A 34 -6.16 1.03 5.03
C LEU A 34 -7.69 1.01 5.26
N SER A 35 -8.17 1.63 6.32
CA SER A 35 -9.61 1.77 6.61
C SER A 35 -10.37 2.56 5.54
N ASN A 36 -9.72 3.41 4.75
CA ASN A 36 -10.37 4.09 3.62
C ASN A 36 -10.75 3.14 2.49
N PHE A 37 -10.13 1.96 2.44
CA PHE A 37 -10.26 0.99 1.36
C PHE A 37 -10.83 -0.35 1.84
N GLU A 38 -11.33 -0.45 3.08
CA GLU A 38 -11.83 -1.70 3.68
C GLU A 38 -12.86 -2.40 2.78
N GLU A 39 -13.91 -1.69 2.37
CA GLU A 39 -14.95 -2.26 1.49
C GLU A 39 -14.42 -2.64 0.09
N LEU A 40 -13.47 -1.86 -0.44
CA LEU A 40 -12.86 -2.12 -1.74
C LEU A 40 -12.00 -3.38 -1.68
N VAL A 41 -11.16 -3.49 -0.66
CA VAL A 41 -10.32 -4.67 -0.40
C VAL A 41 -11.20 -5.90 -0.23
N ASP A 42 -12.26 -5.83 0.57
CA ASP A 42 -13.15 -6.96 0.84
C ASP A 42 -13.91 -7.44 -0.41
N GLU A 43 -14.31 -6.54 -1.30
CA GLU A 43 -14.99 -6.92 -2.52
C GLU A 43 -14.04 -7.52 -3.56
N PHE A 44 -12.90 -6.87 -3.81
CA PHE A 44 -11.99 -7.29 -4.87
C PHE A 44 -11.13 -8.50 -4.47
N SER A 45 -10.79 -8.66 -3.19
CA SER A 45 -9.99 -9.80 -2.72
C SER A 45 -10.65 -11.17 -2.91
N LYS A 46 -11.96 -11.20 -3.21
CA LYS A 46 -12.69 -12.43 -3.56
C LYS A 46 -12.19 -13.08 -4.86
N ASN A 47 -11.69 -12.27 -5.80
CA ASN A 47 -11.31 -12.72 -7.14
C ASN A 47 -9.92 -12.22 -7.60
N TYR A 48 -9.31 -11.32 -6.83
CA TYR A 48 -8.06 -10.67 -7.16
C TYR A 48 -7.10 -10.71 -5.96
N ARG A 49 -5.81 -10.65 -6.24
CA ARG A 49 -4.79 -10.38 -5.23
C ARG A 49 -4.70 -8.88 -5.03
N VAL A 50 -5.25 -8.36 -3.95
CA VAL A 50 -5.26 -6.93 -3.66
C VAL A 50 -4.06 -6.59 -2.78
N VAL A 51 -3.22 -5.67 -3.23
CA VAL A 51 -1.99 -5.24 -2.55
C VAL A 51 -2.05 -3.73 -2.30
N VAL A 52 -1.74 -3.31 -1.07
CA VAL A 52 -1.71 -1.90 -0.68
C VAL A 52 -0.35 -1.57 -0.06
N PRO A 53 0.60 -1.00 -0.84
CA PRO A 53 1.89 -0.56 -0.29
C PRO A 53 1.70 0.65 0.62
N ILE A 54 2.45 0.66 1.72
CA ILE A 54 2.53 1.80 2.64
C ILE A 54 3.57 2.77 2.08
N MET A 55 3.09 3.93 1.64
CA MET A 55 3.97 4.96 1.07
C MET A 55 4.84 5.61 2.15
N PRO A 56 6.16 5.82 1.93
CA PRO A 56 7.09 6.37 2.91
C PRO A 56 6.97 7.90 3.05
N MET A 57 5.75 8.45 3.01
CA MET A 57 5.52 9.90 2.95
C MET A 57 5.95 10.63 4.22
N TYR A 58 5.93 9.96 5.37
CA TYR A 58 6.26 10.53 6.67
C TYR A 58 7.69 10.18 7.14
N ASP A 59 8.33 9.19 6.53
CA ASP A 59 9.67 8.71 6.91
C ASP A 59 10.79 9.37 6.10
N LEU A 60 10.47 9.89 4.91
CA LEU A 60 11.45 10.57 4.07
C LEU A 60 11.80 11.97 4.62
N PRO A 61 13.08 12.38 4.52
CA PRO A 61 13.46 13.78 4.73
C PRO A 61 12.67 14.70 3.80
N ILE A 62 12.27 15.89 4.28
CA ILE A 62 11.39 16.83 3.54
C ILE A 62 11.83 17.08 2.08
N LEU A 63 13.14 17.18 1.83
CA LEU A 63 13.68 17.39 0.46
C LEU A 63 13.45 16.18 -0.46
N GLN A 64 13.29 14.99 0.11
CA GLN A 64 13.05 13.74 -0.59
C GLN A 64 11.55 13.40 -0.69
N THR A 65 10.67 14.07 0.06
CA THR A 65 9.21 13.91 0.01
C THR A 65 8.63 14.57 -1.24
N ASN A 66 8.85 13.96 -2.41
CA ASN A 66 8.41 14.48 -3.71
C ASN A 66 7.95 13.34 -4.65
N ILE A 67 7.18 13.71 -5.68
CA ILE A 67 6.57 12.75 -6.63
C ILE A 67 7.62 11.86 -7.29
N LYS A 68 8.80 12.39 -7.65
CA LYS A 68 9.84 11.61 -8.34
C LYS A 68 10.33 10.44 -7.48
N ASN A 69 10.55 10.68 -6.19
CA ASN A 69 10.97 9.63 -5.27
C ASN A 69 9.85 8.63 -4.97
N PHE A 70 8.59 9.08 -4.89
CA PHE A 70 7.44 8.19 -4.73
C PHE A 70 7.21 7.28 -5.95
N THR A 71 7.36 7.82 -7.17
CA THR A 71 7.33 7.01 -8.38
C THR A 71 8.42 5.95 -8.37
N LYS A 72 9.65 6.32 -8.03
CA LYS A 72 10.76 5.37 -7.93
C LYS A 72 10.48 4.27 -6.90
N TYR A 73 9.99 4.64 -5.71
CA TYR A 73 9.63 3.67 -4.67
C TYR A 73 8.61 2.63 -5.17
N ILE A 74 7.60 3.06 -5.94
CA ILE A 74 6.60 2.16 -6.52
C ILE A 74 7.15 1.35 -7.71
N GLU A 75 8.10 1.88 -8.48
CA GLU A 75 8.77 1.12 -9.55
C GLU A 75 9.69 0.04 -9.01
N ASP A 76 10.31 0.26 -7.85
CA ASP A 76 11.20 -0.69 -7.17
C ASP A 76 10.40 -1.76 -6.38
N PHE A 77 9.11 -1.51 -6.09
CA PHE A 77 8.17 -2.41 -5.40
C PHE A 77 7.56 -3.45 -6.35
#